data_AF-A0A5E6UEI9-F1
#
_entry.id   AF-A0A5E6UEI9-F1
#
_cell.length_a   1.000
_cell.length_b   1.000
_cell.length_c   1.000
_cell.angle_alpha   90.00
_cell.angle_beta   90.00
_cell.angle_gamma   90.00
#
_symmetry.space_group_name_H-M   'P 1'
#
loop_
_entity.id
_entity.type
_entity.pdbx_description
1 polymer ?
#
loop_
_entity_poly.entity_id
_entity_poly.type
_entity_poly.pdbx_seq_one_letter_code
_entity_poly.pdbx_strand_id
1 'polypeptide(L)'
;MNQRKTRIPLPHPPPYRPSRVTYWMTVLVALLITLAIGLSIWMLVDSWITGSITTNNRGPRSTYTLALQPRQFWFEFVWQSVGTVFLLAVGVFGVWIYRKVQEPVHTPKSKRRAKKT
;
A
#
# COMPACT_ATOMS: atom_id res chain seq x y z
N MET A 1 33.66 -45.62 5.69
CA MET A 1 33.79 -44.17 5.94
C MET A 1 32.39 -43.56 6.00
N ASN A 2 31.96 -43.01 7.15
CA ASN A 2 30.56 -42.63 7.38
C ASN A 2 30.31 -41.14 7.10
N GLN A 3 29.79 -40.84 5.90
CA GLN A 3 29.50 -39.50 5.36
C GLN A 3 28.55 -38.64 6.23
N ARG A 4 27.83 -39.23 7.20
CA ARG A 4 26.97 -38.47 8.12
C ARG A 4 27.76 -37.80 9.25
N LYS A 5 28.95 -38.29 9.59
CA LYS A 5 29.77 -37.78 10.71
C LYS A 5 30.57 -36.52 10.36
N THR A 6 30.67 -36.20 9.07
CA THR A 6 31.44 -35.06 8.52
C THR A 6 30.57 -33.91 8.01
N ARG A 7 29.25 -33.94 8.20
CA ARG A 7 28.38 -32.82 7.81
C ARG A 7 28.51 -31.68 8.82
N ILE A 8 29.39 -30.73 8.52
CA ILE A 8 29.43 -29.43 9.20
C ILE A 8 28.13 -28.69 8.81
N PRO A 9 27.30 -28.25 9.76
CA PRO A 9 26.13 -27.45 9.45
C PRO A 9 26.58 -26.17 8.74
N LEU A 10 26.11 -25.93 7.52
CA LEU A 10 26.37 -24.67 6.84
C LEU A 10 25.72 -23.54 7.66
N PRO A 11 26.42 -22.40 7.85
CA PRO A 11 25.82 -21.24 8.48
C PRO A 11 24.61 -20.80 7.66
N HIS A 12 23.45 -20.69 8.30
CA HIS A 12 22.27 -20.13 7.67
C HIS A 12 22.56 -18.68 7.26
N PRO A 13 22.12 -18.23 6.07
CA PRO A 13 22.27 -16.83 5.69
C PRO A 13 21.55 -15.93 6.70
N PRO A 14 22.10 -14.75 7.02
CA PRO A 14 21.42 -13.81 7.89
C PRO A 14 20.05 -13.45 7.29
N PRO A 15 19.00 -13.29 8.12
CA PRO A 15 17.70 -12.88 7.64
C PRO A 15 17.83 -11.53 6.91
N TYR A 16 17.15 -11.42 5.78
CA TYR A 16 17.13 -10.19 4.99
C TYR A 16 16.71 -9.00 5.87
N ARG A 17 17.50 -7.93 5.83
CA ARG A 17 17.17 -6.66 6.48
C ARG A 17 17.10 -5.58 5.41
N PRO A 18 15.96 -4.89 5.26
CA PRO A 18 15.88 -3.75 4.35
C PRO A 18 16.86 -2.67 4.79
N SER A 19 17.46 -1.98 3.82
CA SER A 19 18.29 -0.80 4.12
C SER A 19 17.44 0.31 4.75
N ARG A 20 18.06 1.22 5.52
CA ARG A 20 17.36 2.38 6.10
C ARG A 20 16.66 3.21 5.01
N VAL A 21 17.31 3.39 3.86
CA VAL A 21 16.76 4.14 2.72
C VAL A 21 15.51 3.46 2.18
N THR A 22 15.56 2.14 1.96
CA THR A 22 14.40 1.36 1.49
C THR A 22 13.23 1.50 2.45
N TYR A 23 13.48 1.39 3.76
CA TYR A 23 12.46 1.55 4.79
C TYR A 23 11.77 2.92 4.72
N TRP A 24 12.55 4.01 4.72
CA TRP A 24 12.00 5.36 4.66
C TRP A 24 11.27 5.66 3.34
N MET A 25 11.76 5.11 2.22
CA MET A 25 11.06 5.20 0.94
C MET A 25 9.70 4.49 0.97
N THR A 26 9.62 3.32 1.58
CA THR A 26 8.34 2.62 1.75
C THR A 26 7.37 3.42 2.62
N VAL A 27 7.85 4.00 3.72
CA VAL A 27 7.03 4.87 4.58
C VAL A 27 6.54 6.11 3.82
N LEU A 28 7.42 6.76 3.05
CA LEU A 28 7.06 7.92 2.25
C LEU A 28 5.98 7.57 1.21
N VAL A 29 6.14 6.46 0.49
CA VAL A 29 5.14 6.00 -0.49
C VAL A 29 3.80 5.72 0.19
N ALA A 30 3.79 5.06 1.35
CA ALA A 30 2.56 4.80 2.10
C ALA A 30 1.87 6.10 2.53
N LEU A 31 2.64 7.09 2.97
CA LEU A 31 2.14 8.41 3.35
C LEU A 31 1.56 9.16 2.15
N LEU A 32 2.23 9.14 1.01
CA LEU A 32 1.74 9.75 -0.23
C LEU A 32 0.44 9.10 -0.73
N ILE A 33 0.34 7.77 -0.68
CA ILE A 33 -0.90 7.06 -1.04
C ILE A 33 -2.03 7.45 -0.09
N THR A 34 -1.77 7.50 1.22
CA THR A 34 -2.77 7.87 2.22
C THR A 34 -3.26 9.31 2.01
N LEU A 35 -2.34 10.25 1.75
CA LEU A 35 -2.67 11.63 1.41
C LEU A 35 -3.49 11.71 0.12
N ALA A 36 -3.08 10.98 -0.93
CA ALA A 36 -3.81 10.96 -2.20
C ALA A 36 -5.25 10.47 -2.01
N ILE A 37 -5.45 9.37 -1.27
CA ILE A 37 -6.79 8.86 -0.93
C ILE A 37 -7.60 9.92 -0.18
N GLY A 38 -7.03 10.53 0.85
CA GLY A 38 -7.72 11.54 1.65
C GLY A 38 -8.14 12.76 0.83
N LEU A 39 -7.23 13.28 0.00
CA LEU A 39 -7.50 14.39 -0.91
C LEU A 39 -8.57 14.04 -1.95
N SER A 40 -8.53 12.83 -2.52
CA SER A 40 -9.54 12.36 -3.47
C SER A 40 -10.92 12.26 -2.84
N ILE A 41 -11.02 11.69 -1.63
CA ILE A 41 -12.29 11.62 -0.88
C ILE A 41 -12.80 13.03 -0.57
N TRP A 42 -11.93 13.91 -0.10
CA TRP A 42 -12.31 15.30 0.20
C TRP A 42 -12.84 16.03 -1.03
N MET A 43 -12.17 15.92 -2.18
CA MET A 43 -12.63 16.52 -3.44
C MET A 43 -13.99 15.96 -3.90
N LEU A 44 -14.24 14.66 -3.72
CA LEU A 44 -15.54 14.07 -4.03
C LEU A 44 -16.65 14.62 -3.13
N VAL A 45 -16.40 14.72 -1.83
CA VAL A 45 -17.36 15.30 -0.86
C VAL A 45 -17.63 16.77 -1.17
N ASP A 46 -16.59 17.55 -1.44
CA ASP A 46 -16.70 18.96 -1.82
C ASP A 46 -17.49 19.15 -3.13
N SER A 47 -17.22 18.31 -4.13
CA SER A 47 -17.92 18.33 -5.42
C SER A 47 -19.38 17.92 -5.29
N TRP A 48 -19.69 17.00 -4.37
CA TRP A 48 -21.06 16.60 -4.05
C TRP A 48 -21.85 17.72 -3.38
N ILE A 49 -21.24 18.42 -2.40
CA ILE A 49 -21.87 19.53 -1.69
C ILE A 49 -22.09 20.73 -2.61
N THR A 50 -21.06 21.08 -3.39
CA THR A 50 -21.09 22.25 -4.28
C THR A 50 -21.88 21.98 -5.56
N GLY A 51 -22.09 20.71 -5.91
CA GLY A 51 -22.73 20.32 -7.17
C GLY A 51 -21.93 20.72 -8.40
N SER A 52 -20.62 20.93 -8.26
CA SER A 52 -19.71 21.29 -9.33
C SER A 52 -18.45 20.45 -9.25
N ILE A 53 -18.02 19.91 -10.39
CA ILE A 53 -16.80 19.12 -10.49
C ILE A 53 -15.87 19.80 -11.49
N THR A 54 -14.64 20.07 -11.04
CA THR A 54 -13.60 20.66 -11.89
C THR A 54 -12.69 19.56 -12.39
N THR A 55 -12.58 19.40 -13.71
CA THR A 55 -11.58 18.50 -14.28
C THR A 55 -10.26 19.23 -14.51
N ASN A 56 -9.16 18.61 -14.09
CA ASN A 56 -7.79 19.06 -14.35
C ASN A 56 -7.04 18.05 -15.24
N ASN A 57 -7.77 17.36 -16.12
CA ASN A 57 -7.15 16.48 -17.11
C ASN A 57 -6.57 17.32 -18.25
N ARG A 58 -5.39 16.92 -18.74
CA ARG A 58 -4.58 17.57 -19.79
C ARG A 58 -5.44 18.25 -20.87
N GLY A 59 -5.72 19.53 -20.69
CA GLY A 59 -6.67 20.31 -21.49
C GLY A 59 -7.15 21.55 -20.74
N PRO A 60 -7.93 22.43 -21.39
CA PRO A 60 -8.49 23.61 -20.73
C PRO A 60 -9.41 23.19 -19.58
N ARG A 61 -9.18 23.80 -18.41
CA ARG A 61 -9.92 23.54 -17.18
C ARG A 61 -11.42 23.71 -17.43
N SER A 62 -12.15 22.61 -17.35
CA SER A 62 -13.60 22.58 -17.56
C SER A 62 -14.29 22.32 -16.22
N THR A 63 -15.31 23.11 -15.91
CA THR A 63 -16.11 22.97 -14.69
C THR A 63 -17.51 22.55 -15.09
N TYR A 64 -17.91 21.36 -14.67
CA TYR A 64 -19.24 20.82 -14.94
C TYR A 64 -20.10 21.03 -13.70
N THR A 65 -21.28 21.64 -13.88
CA THR A 65 -22.23 21.85 -12.78
C THR A 65 -23.43 20.93 -12.95
N LEU A 66 -24.00 20.50 -11.82
CA LEU A 66 -25.20 19.67 -11.78
C LEU A 66 -26.40 20.37 -12.43
N ALA A 67 -26.47 21.70 -12.33
CA ALA A 67 -27.57 22.51 -12.85
C ALA A 67 -27.57 22.64 -14.38
N LEU A 68 -26.41 22.83 -15.01
CA LEU A 68 -26.33 22.98 -16.47
C LEU A 68 -26.08 21.66 -17.20
N GLN A 69 -25.24 20.77 -16.64
CA GLN A 69 -24.71 19.60 -17.35
C GLN A 69 -24.73 18.35 -16.46
N PRO A 70 -25.91 17.89 -16.01
CA PRO A 70 -26.04 16.82 -15.02
C PRO A 70 -25.40 15.50 -15.48
N ARG A 71 -25.56 15.12 -16.76
CA ARG A 71 -24.95 13.88 -17.30
C ARG A 71 -23.42 13.89 -17.23
N GLN A 72 -22.79 15.01 -17.57
CA GLN A 72 -21.32 15.13 -17.55
C GLN A 72 -20.79 15.19 -16.12
N PHE A 73 -21.51 15.90 -15.23
CA PHE A 73 -21.20 15.92 -13.80
C PHE A 73 -21.19 14.49 -13.23
N TRP A 74 -22.25 13.71 -13.45
CA TRP A 74 -22.33 12.33 -12.94
C TRP A 74 -21.28 11.41 -13.54
N PHE A 75 -20.98 11.55 -14.84
CA PHE A 75 -19.93 10.77 -15.48
C PHE A 75 -18.56 11.01 -14.83
N GLU A 76 -18.16 12.27 -14.68
CA GLU A 76 -16.89 12.64 -14.05
C GLU A 76 -16.85 12.24 -12.57
N PHE A 77 -17.96 12.44 -11.85
CA PHE A 77 -18.06 12.07 -10.44
C PHE A 77 -17.88 10.56 -10.25
N VAL A 78 -18.54 9.74 -11.06
CA VAL A 78 -18.39 8.27 -11.03
C VAL A 78 -16.98 7.87 -11.43
N TRP A 79 -16.40 8.49 -12.46
CA TRP A 79 -15.04 8.18 -12.91
C TRP A 79 -13.99 8.47 -11.83
N GLN A 80 -14.07 9.63 -11.17
CA GLN A 80 -13.20 9.98 -10.04
C GLN A 80 -13.43 9.07 -8.82
N SER A 81 -14.68 8.67 -8.57
CA SER A 81 -15.02 7.70 -7.53
C SER A 81 -14.36 6.35 -7.77
N VAL A 82 -14.41 5.83 -9.01
CA VAL A 82 -13.75 4.58 -9.40
C VAL A 82 -12.24 4.65 -9.16
N GLY A 83 -11.58 5.74 -9.53
CA GLY A 83 -10.15 5.94 -9.26
C GLY A 83 -9.82 5.95 -7.76
N THR A 84 -10.69 6.56 -6.95
CA THR A 84 -10.54 6.62 -5.49
C THR A 84 -10.70 5.23 -4.85
N VAL A 85 -11.70 4.46 -5.30
CA VAL A 85 -11.90 3.07 -4.86
C VAL A 85 -10.71 2.19 -5.26
N PHE A 86 -10.16 2.39 -6.46
CA PHE A 86 -8.97 1.67 -6.91
C PHE A 86 -7.75 1.98 -6.01
N LEU A 87 -7.52 3.24 -5.66
CA LEU A 87 -6.46 3.63 -4.72
C LEU A 87 -6.64 3.00 -3.33
N LEU A 88 -7.87 2.98 -2.82
CA LEU A 88 -8.19 2.29 -1.57
C LEU A 88 -7.88 0.79 -1.66
N ALA A 89 -8.26 0.14 -2.76
CA ALA A 89 -7.97 -1.28 -2.99
C ALA A 89 -6.46 -1.56 -3.01
N VAL A 90 -5.66 -0.71 -3.67
CA VAL A 90 -4.20 -0.79 -3.67
C VAL A 90 -3.64 -0.66 -2.24
N GLY A 91 -4.17 0.29 -1.45
CA GLY A 91 -3.78 0.47 -0.06
C GLY A 91 -4.07 -0.77 0.80
N VAL A 92 -5.27 -1.33 0.69
CA VAL A 92 -5.68 -2.56 1.40
C VAL A 92 -4.82 -3.75 0.97
N PHE A 93 -4.58 -3.90 -0.34
CA PHE A 93 -3.75 -4.97 -0.89
C PHE A 93 -2.29 -4.87 -0.40
N GLY A 94 -1.74 -3.65 -0.32
CA GLY A 94 -0.41 -3.41 0.25
C GLY A 94 -0.31 -3.84 1.72
N VAL A 95 -1.31 -3.49 2.54
CA VAL A 95 -1.38 -3.94 3.94
C VAL A 95 -1.52 -5.46 4.05
N TRP A 96 -2.32 -6.07 3.18
CA TRP A 96 -2.49 -7.51 3.13
C TRP A 96 -1.19 -8.26 2.79
N ILE A 97 -0.44 -7.80 1.78
CA ILE A 97 0.89 -8.35 1.45
C ILE A 97 1.85 -8.15 2.62
N TYR A 98 1.89 -6.96 3.21
CA TYR A 98 2.78 -6.68 4.34
C TYR A 98 2.53 -7.65 5.49
N ARG A 99 1.26 -7.91 5.83
CA ARG A 99 0.88 -8.92 6.84
C ARG A 99 1.33 -10.32 6.45
N LYS A 100 1.15 -10.73 5.19
CA LYS A 100 1.56 -12.05 4.70
C LYS A 100 3.07 -12.26 4.73
N VAL A 101 3.85 -11.24 4.41
CA VAL A 101 5.32 -11.28 4.46
C VAL A 101 5.82 -11.28 5.92
N GLN A 102 5.08 -10.65 6.83
CA GLN A 102 5.43 -10.61 8.25
C GLN A 102 4.94 -11.80 9.08
N GLU A 103 4.14 -12.71 8.53
CA GLU A 103 3.82 -13.97 9.22
C GLU A 103 5.14 -14.66 9.57
N PRO A 104 5.52 -14.70 10.87
CA PRO A 104 6.77 -15.31 11.25
C PRO A 104 6.61 -16.80 10.95
N VAL A 105 7.45 -17.32 10.06
CA VAL A 105 7.74 -18.75 10.00
C VAL A 105 8.03 -19.14 11.45
N HIS A 106 7.11 -19.88 12.08
CA HIS A 106 7.25 -20.38 13.43
C HIS A 106 8.60 -21.08 13.53
N THR A 107 9.61 -20.37 14.03
CA THR A 107 10.91 -20.96 14.27
C THR A 107 10.72 -21.87 15.46
N PRO A 108 10.86 -23.20 15.31
CA PRO A 108 10.76 -24.09 16.46
C PRO A 108 11.82 -23.68 17.47
N LYS A 109 11.36 -23.42 18.71
CA LYS A 109 12.15 -22.97 19.87
C LYS A 109 13.57 -23.55 19.83
N SER A 110 14.56 -22.67 19.62
CA SER A 110 15.97 -22.99 19.80
C SER A 110 16.16 -23.62 21.18
N LYS A 111 16.59 -24.89 21.21
CA LYS A 111 16.89 -25.61 22.44
C LYS A 111 18.07 -24.90 23.12
N ARG A 112 17.74 -24.23 24.22
CA ARG A 112 18.64 -23.59 25.19
C ARG A 112 19.88 -24.47 25.42
N ARG A 113 21.08 -23.89 25.20
CA ARG A 113 22.38 -24.49 25.51
C ARG A 113 22.37 -25.08 26.92
N ALA A 114 22.59 -26.39 27.05
CA ALA A 114 23.10 -26.97 28.28
C ALA A 114 24.62 -26.81 28.28
N LYS A 115 25.12 -25.79 28.97
CA LYS A 115 26.52 -25.71 29.39
C LYS A 115 26.67 -26.71 30.55
N LYS A 116 27.29 -27.86 30.31
CA LYS A 116 27.80 -28.70 31.40
C LYS A 116 29.23 -28.25 31.72
N THR A 117 29.39 -27.86 32.98
CA THR A 117 30.63 -27.74 33.76
C THR A 117 31.52 -28.96 33.61
#